data_AF-A0A6C7EDQ4-F1
#
_entry.id   AF-A0A6C7EDQ4-F1
#
_cell.length_a   1.000
_cell.length_b   1.000
_cell.length_c   1.000
_cell.angle_alpha   90.00
_cell.angle_beta   90.00
_cell.angle_gamma   90.00
#
_symmetry.space_group_name_H-M   'P 1'
#
loop_
_entity.id
_entity.type
_entity.pdbx_description
1 polymer ?
#
loop_
_entity_poly.entity_id
_entity_poly.type
_entity_poly.pdbx_seq_one_letter_code
_entity_poly.pdbx_strand_id
1 'polypeptide(L)'
;MTSLERLRLAVALGHAVPGAELRLRTVDDEQIVVASEPHGAISPCVMRRVAIASSWPNVPDHSAKIVDIEVGGSLEDLGGGVYRVERDGIEQRWIASTLHPDAISDLLDLVGLDTVPADAMHGCLKPDCELGVTLLVVTSTDLRYSHALDDIAAQAATSMIVEELLQRPADSVRSSQRSGGAA
;
A
#
# COMPACT_ATOMS: atom_id res chain seq x y z
N MET A 1 -5.10 3.71 -10.60
CA MET A 1 -3.81 3.54 -9.90
C MET A 1 -2.75 3.28 -10.93
N THR A 2 -1.69 4.09 -10.97
CA THR A 2 -0.60 3.93 -11.94
C THR A 2 0.26 2.70 -11.60
N SER A 3 1.08 2.22 -12.54
CA SER A 3 2.04 1.14 -12.24
C SER A 3 3.03 1.52 -11.14
N LEU A 4 3.46 2.78 -11.11
CA LEU A 4 4.38 3.28 -10.09
C LEU A 4 3.72 3.34 -8.71
N GLU A 5 2.47 3.79 -8.61
CA GLU A 5 1.70 3.76 -7.36
C GLU A 5 1.55 2.33 -6.84
N ARG A 6 1.15 1.38 -7.70
CA ARG A 6 1.04 -0.04 -7.32
C ARG A 6 2.36 -0.59 -6.78
N LEU A 7 3.47 -0.30 -7.48
CA LEU A 7 4.80 -0.73 -7.06
C LEU A 7 5.18 -0.13 -5.71
N ARG A 8 4.98 1.18 -5.51
CA ARG A 8 5.30 1.85 -4.25
C ARG A 8 4.54 1.27 -3.06
N LEU A 9 3.24 1.03 -3.21
CA LEU A 9 2.40 0.45 -2.15
C LEU A 9 2.89 -0.95 -1.74
N ALA A 10 3.12 -1.83 -2.71
CA ALA A 10 3.62 -3.17 -2.44
C ALA A 10 5.04 -3.17 -1.84
N VAL A 11 5.92 -2.31 -2.37
CA VAL A 11 7.30 -2.16 -1.87
C VAL A 11 7.33 -1.62 -0.44
N ALA A 12 6.43 -0.69 -0.08
CA ALA A 12 6.30 -0.22 1.29
C ALA A 12 5.91 -1.37 2.25
N LEU A 13 4.93 -2.21 1.88
CA LEU A 13 4.54 -3.39 2.66
C LEU A 13 5.71 -4.39 2.80
N GLY A 14 6.32 -4.77 1.68
CA GLY A 14 7.44 -5.71 1.66
C GLY A 14 8.68 -5.22 2.41
N HIS A 15 8.86 -3.90 2.51
CA HIS A 15 9.96 -3.29 3.26
C HIS A 15 9.66 -3.16 4.77
N ALA A 16 8.42 -2.84 5.13
CA ALA A 16 8.06 -2.51 6.51
C ALA A 16 7.70 -3.74 7.36
N VAL A 17 7.22 -4.82 6.74
CA VAL A 17 6.74 -6.01 7.45
C VAL A 17 7.84 -7.09 7.45
N PRO A 18 8.39 -7.47 8.62
CA PRO A 18 9.37 -8.55 8.70
C PRO A 18 8.81 -9.87 8.18
N GLY A 19 9.53 -10.51 7.26
CA GLY A 19 9.12 -11.78 6.65
C GLY A 19 8.18 -11.62 5.46
N ALA A 20 7.82 -10.39 5.06
CA ALA A 20 7.06 -10.18 3.85
C ALA A 20 7.91 -10.48 2.60
N GLU A 21 7.23 -10.98 1.57
CA GLU A 21 7.79 -11.27 0.26
C GLU A 21 6.96 -10.57 -0.81
N LEU A 22 7.61 -10.12 -1.88
CA LEU A 22 6.93 -9.69 -3.10
C LEU A 22 7.36 -10.58 -4.25
N ARG A 23 6.41 -11.04 -5.07
CA ARG A 23 6.69 -11.70 -6.34
C ARG A 23 6.25 -10.77 -7.46
N LEU A 24 7.23 -10.27 -8.20
CA LEU A 24 7.01 -9.37 -9.32
C LEU A 24 7.13 -10.17 -10.61
N ARG A 25 6.17 -10.00 -11.53
CA ARG A 25 6.27 -10.54 -12.88
C ARG A 25 6.52 -9.42 -13.87
N THR A 26 7.51 -9.58 -14.74
CA THR A 26 7.85 -8.58 -15.75
C THR A 26 7.06 -8.79 -17.05
N VAL A 27 7.11 -7.80 -17.93
CA VAL A 27 6.56 -7.89 -19.31
C VAL A 27 7.17 -9.02 -20.13
N ASP A 28 8.39 -9.44 -19.77
CA ASP A 28 9.13 -10.53 -20.43
C ASP A 28 8.89 -11.90 -19.74
N ASP A 29 7.89 -11.96 -18.84
CA ASP A 29 7.52 -13.14 -18.02
C ASP A 29 8.60 -13.59 -17.02
N GLU A 30 9.59 -12.73 -16.75
CA GLU A 30 10.57 -12.99 -15.69
C GLU A 30 9.93 -12.81 -14.31
N GLN A 31 10.25 -13.71 -13.39
CA GLN A 31 9.82 -13.61 -11.99
C GLN A 31 10.96 -13.10 -11.11
N ILE A 32 10.68 -12.04 -10.35
CA ILE A 32 11.60 -11.44 -9.39
C ILE A 32 11.01 -11.60 -8.00
N VAL A 33 11.69 -12.34 -7.14
CA VAL A 33 11.32 -12.46 -5.72
C VAL A 33 12.09 -11.42 -4.91
N VAL A 34 11.33 -10.55 -4.24
CA VAL A 34 11.86 -9.55 -3.30
C VAL A 34 11.58 -10.04 -1.89
N ALA A 35 12.64 -10.43 -1.19
CA ALA A 35 12.56 -10.96 0.17
C ALA A 35 13.92 -10.81 0.87
N SER A 36 13.94 -10.91 2.20
CA SER A 36 15.21 -11.00 2.94
C SER A 36 15.98 -12.27 2.55
N GLU A 37 17.32 -12.20 2.59
CA GLU A 37 18.16 -13.38 2.34
C GLU A 37 17.82 -14.53 3.32
N PRO A 38 17.91 -15.79 2.86
CA PRO A 38 18.36 -16.24 1.53
C PRO A 38 17.24 -16.36 0.48
N HIS A 39 16.03 -15.91 0.76
CA HIS A 39 14.83 -16.25 -0.04
C HIS A 39 14.62 -15.33 -1.25
N GLY A 40 15.18 -14.12 -1.23
CA GLY A 40 14.99 -13.11 -2.28
C GLY A 40 16.13 -13.07 -3.29
N ALA A 41 15.80 -12.88 -4.56
CA ALA A 41 16.75 -12.46 -5.59
C ALA A 41 17.22 -11.01 -5.37
N ILE A 42 16.35 -10.19 -4.77
CA ILE A 42 16.60 -8.79 -4.42
C ILE A 42 16.09 -8.56 -2.98
N SER A 43 16.85 -7.81 -2.18
CA SER A 43 16.39 -7.45 -0.83
C SER A 43 15.34 -6.33 -0.84
N PRO A 44 14.44 -6.26 0.16
CA PRO A 44 13.42 -5.21 0.23
C PRO A 44 14.01 -3.80 0.20
N CYS A 45 15.16 -3.56 0.85
CA CYS A 45 15.84 -2.27 0.84
C CYS A 45 16.35 -1.87 -0.56
N VAL A 46 16.81 -2.84 -1.37
CA VAL A 46 17.21 -2.58 -2.76
C VAL A 46 15.98 -2.24 -3.60
N MET A 47 14.90 -3.01 -3.47
CA MET A 47 13.67 -2.76 -4.21
C MET A 47 13.04 -1.41 -3.85
N ARG A 48 13.08 -1.01 -2.58
CA ARG A 48 12.69 0.33 -2.11
C ARG A 48 13.44 1.43 -2.87
N ARG A 49 14.77 1.31 -3.00
CA ARG A 49 15.56 2.29 -3.76
C ARG A 49 15.18 2.32 -5.24
N VAL A 50 14.89 1.18 -5.86
CA VAL A 50 14.42 1.10 -7.26
C VAL A 50 13.08 1.82 -7.43
N ALA A 51 12.13 1.61 -6.52
CA ALA A 51 10.83 2.27 -6.56
C ALA A 51 10.93 3.78 -6.36
N ILE A 52 11.80 4.25 -5.45
CA ILE A 52 12.11 5.67 -5.27
C ILE A 52 12.70 6.26 -6.55
N ALA A 53 13.74 5.62 -7.10
CA ALA A 53 14.43 6.11 -8.30
C ALA A 53 13.50 6.18 -9.52
N SER A 54 12.56 5.25 -9.66
CA SER A 54 11.58 5.22 -10.77
C SER A 54 10.64 6.43 -10.80
N SER A 55 10.63 7.25 -9.75
CA SER A 55 9.85 8.49 -9.69
C SER A 55 10.62 9.76 -10.07
N TRP A 56 11.93 9.63 -10.33
CA TRP A 56 12.77 10.77 -10.68
C TRP A 56 12.68 11.08 -12.19
N PRO A 57 12.59 12.36 -12.60
CA PRO A 57 12.40 12.74 -14.00
C PRO A 57 13.44 12.20 -14.99
N ASN A 58 14.67 11.92 -14.51
CA ASN A 58 15.80 11.52 -15.34
C ASN A 58 16.16 10.03 -15.23
N VAL A 59 15.32 9.23 -14.56
CA VAL A 59 15.52 7.80 -14.38
C VAL A 59 14.41 7.06 -15.12
N PRO A 60 14.71 5.96 -15.84
CA PRO A 60 13.67 5.14 -16.44
C PRO A 60 12.65 4.67 -15.38
N ASP A 61 11.36 4.80 -15.69
CA ASP A 61 10.32 4.23 -14.86
C ASP A 61 10.34 2.69 -15.01
N HIS A 62 10.92 2.02 -14.02
CA HIS A 62 10.99 0.56 -14.00
C HIS A 62 9.64 -0.09 -13.66
N SER A 63 8.69 0.66 -13.09
CA SER A 63 7.37 0.12 -12.74
C SER A 63 6.55 -0.25 -13.98
N ALA A 64 6.79 0.41 -15.11
CA ALA A 64 6.15 0.10 -16.39
C ALA A 64 6.51 -1.31 -16.92
N LYS A 65 7.61 -1.90 -16.45
CA LYS A 65 8.03 -3.26 -16.81
C LYS A 65 7.40 -4.34 -15.94
N ILE A 66 6.74 -3.97 -14.84
CA ILE A 66 6.11 -4.90 -13.91
C ILE A 66 4.63 -5.02 -14.28
N VAL A 67 4.22 -6.21 -14.72
CA VAL A 67 2.83 -6.49 -15.11
C VAL A 67 1.99 -6.99 -13.96
N ASP A 68 2.64 -7.60 -12.96
CA ASP A 68 1.97 -8.24 -11.83
C ASP A 68 2.80 -8.12 -10.56
N ILE A 69 2.11 -8.01 -9.42
CA ILE A 69 2.70 -7.88 -8.10
C ILE A 69 1.87 -8.70 -7.12
N GLU A 70 2.45 -9.77 -6.59
CA GLU A 70 1.87 -10.53 -5.50
C GLU A 70 2.60 -10.17 -4.19
N VAL A 71 1.84 -9.90 -3.14
CA VAL A 71 2.35 -9.70 -1.78
C VAL A 71 2.10 -10.97 -0.98
N GLY A 72 3.11 -11.45 -0.26
CA GLY A 72 3.04 -12.71 0.49
C GLY A 72 4.09 -12.81 1.58
N GLY A 73 4.57 -14.04 1.82
CA GLY A 73 5.48 -14.35 2.92
C GLY A 73 4.72 -14.42 4.24
N SER A 74 5.11 -13.58 5.20
CA SER A 74 4.38 -13.39 6.46
C SER A 74 3.08 -12.61 6.31
N LEU A 75 2.87 -11.94 5.18
CA LEU A 75 1.63 -11.24 4.88
C LEU A 75 0.66 -12.16 4.15
N GLU A 76 -0.58 -12.18 4.63
CA GLU A 76 -1.70 -12.85 3.97
C GLU A 76 -2.67 -11.80 3.44
N ASP A 77 -2.99 -11.88 2.16
CA ASP A 77 -3.97 -10.99 1.52
C ASP A 77 -5.39 -11.39 1.93
N LEU A 78 -6.11 -10.47 2.60
CA LEU A 78 -7.52 -10.65 2.95
C LEU A 78 -8.46 -10.04 1.89
N GLY A 79 -7.91 -9.47 0.82
CA GLY A 79 -8.63 -8.70 -0.19
C GLY A 79 -8.81 -7.23 0.21
N GLY A 80 -9.26 -6.42 -0.76
CA GLY A 80 -9.57 -5.00 -0.52
C GLY A 80 -8.36 -4.13 -0.13
N GLY A 81 -7.12 -4.63 -0.29
CA GLY A 81 -5.91 -3.92 0.13
C GLY A 81 -5.58 -4.09 1.62
N VAL A 82 -6.23 -5.03 2.32
CA VAL A 82 -5.97 -5.36 3.72
C VAL A 82 -5.11 -6.63 3.78
N TYR A 83 -4.00 -6.55 4.51
CA TYR A 83 -3.11 -7.69 4.73
C TYR A 83 -3.07 -8.08 6.21
N ARG A 84 -3.17 -9.37 6.50
CA ARG A 84 -2.99 -9.94 7.82
C ARG A 84 -1.54 -10.31 8.07
N VAL A 85 -1.07 -10.05 9.29
CA VAL A 85 0.13 -10.68 9.85
C VAL A 85 -0.11 -10.94 11.34
N GLU A 86 0.37 -12.07 11.83
CA GLU A 86 0.48 -12.34 13.26
C GLU A 86 1.92 -12.12 13.68
N ARG A 87 2.15 -11.27 14.70
CA ARG A 87 3.47 -11.00 15.22
C ARG A 87 3.45 -10.99 16.73
N ASP A 88 4.33 -11.78 17.34
CA ASP A 88 4.46 -11.90 18.79
C ASP A 88 3.12 -12.23 19.48
N GLY A 89 2.27 -13.04 18.82
CA GLY A 89 0.93 -13.43 19.28
C GLY A 89 -0.14 -12.34 19.11
N ILE A 90 0.16 -11.25 18.42
CA ILE A 90 -0.75 -10.13 18.16
C ILE A 90 -1.10 -10.11 16.67
N GLU A 91 -2.38 -10.23 16.36
CA GLU A 91 -2.88 -10.02 15.02
C GLU A 91 -2.83 -8.55 14.63
N GLN A 92 -2.38 -8.30 13.40
CA GLN A 92 -2.30 -6.96 12.81
C GLN A 92 -2.97 -6.97 11.44
N ARG A 93 -3.54 -5.83 11.07
CA ARG A 93 -4.00 -5.54 9.71
C ARG A 93 -3.21 -4.38 9.15
N TRP A 94 -2.63 -4.59 7.98
CA TRP A 94 -1.76 -3.66 7.30
C TRP A 94 -2.43 -3.18 6.03
N ILE A 95 -2.47 -1.86 5.86
CA ILE A 95 -3.05 -1.19 4.70
C ILE A 95 -2.00 -0.20 4.20
N ALA A 96 -1.77 -0.17 2.90
CA ALA A 96 -0.88 0.80 2.26
C ALA A 96 -1.70 1.84 1.49
N SER A 97 -1.31 3.10 1.59
CA SER A 97 -1.96 4.19 0.87
C SER A 97 -0.97 5.27 0.45
N THR A 98 -1.29 5.97 -0.63
CA THR A 98 -0.58 7.15 -1.11
C THR A 98 -1.04 8.46 -0.43
N LEU A 99 -2.04 8.38 0.46
CA LEU A 99 -2.52 9.54 1.23
C LEU A 99 -1.48 10.01 2.24
N HIS A 100 -1.50 11.32 2.50
CA HIS A 100 -0.74 11.92 3.58
C HIS A 100 -1.25 11.39 4.95
N PRO A 101 -0.38 11.19 5.96
CA PRO A 101 -0.78 10.70 7.27
C PRO A 101 -1.93 11.49 7.91
N ASP A 102 -1.93 12.81 7.76
CA ASP A 102 -2.99 13.67 8.31
C ASP A 102 -4.36 13.34 7.71
N ALA A 103 -4.45 13.13 6.40
CA ALA A 103 -5.70 12.75 5.74
C ALA A 103 -6.17 11.36 6.21
N ILE A 104 -5.25 10.42 6.43
CA ILE A 104 -5.61 9.11 6.99
C ILE A 104 -6.10 9.26 8.43
N SER A 105 -5.47 10.10 9.24
CA SER A 105 -5.92 10.38 10.61
C SER A 105 -7.35 10.92 10.63
N ASP A 106 -7.67 11.90 9.78
CA ASP A 106 -9.02 12.46 9.67
C ASP A 106 -10.06 11.41 9.25
N LEU A 107 -9.68 10.49 8.36
CA LEU A 107 -10.56 9.38 7.94
C LEU A 107 -10.81 8.39 9.07
N LEU A 108 -9.80 8.12 9.92
CA LEU A 108 -9.92 7.17 11.02
C LEU A 108 -10.87 7.62 12.12
N ASP A 109 -11.07 8.94 12.28
CA ASP A 109 -12.09 9.48 13.19
C ASP A 109 -13.53 9.09 12.79
N LEU A 110 -13.71 8.65 11.54
CA LEU A 110 -15.01 8.20 11.00
C LEU A 110 -15.13 6.68 10.94
N VAL A 111 -14.07 5.94 11.28
CA VAL A 111 -14.03 4.47 11.24
C VAL A 111 -14.39 3.91 12.60
N GLY A 112 -15.30 2.94 12.63
CA GLY A 112 -15.69 2.27 13.87
C GLY A 112 -16.99 1.49 13.74
N LEU A 113 -17.29 0.71 14.78
CA LEU A 113 -18.56 0.01 14.92
C LEU A 113 -19.22 0.48 16.21
N ASP A 114 -20.53 0.75 16.17
CA ASP A 114 -21.29 1.22 17.35
C ASP A 114 -21.16 0.30 18.58
N THR A 115 -20.85 -0.98 18.36
CA THR A 115 -20.68 -2.01 19.40
C THR A 115 -19.25 -2.15 19.92
N VAL A 116 -18.28 -1.47 19.33
CA VAL A 116 -16.85 -1.56 19.67
C VAL A 116 -16.39 -0.24 20.28
N PRO A 117 -15.91 -0.24 21.54
CA PRO A 117 -15.32 0.94 22.15
C PRO A 117 -14.14 1.49 21.33
N ALA A 118 -14.02 2.82 21.24
CA ALA A 118 -12.96 3.46 20.46
C ALA A 118 -11.54 3.10 20.93
N ASP A 119 -11.37 2.74 22.21
CA ASP A 119 -10.10 2.35 22.81
C ASP A 119 -9.78 0.85 22.67
N ALA A 120 -10.70 0.05 22.12
CA ALA A 120 -10.51 -1.39 21.87
C ALA A 120 -9.65 -1.71 20.63
N MET A 121 -9.36 -0.69 19.82
CA MET A 121 -8.50 -0.77 18.65
C MET A 121 -7.39 0.26 18.73
N HIS A 122 -6.24 -0.08 18.16
CA HIS A 122 -5.11 0.81 18.01
C HIS A 122 -4.68 0.88 16.55
N GLY A 123 -4.73 2.09 15.99
CA GLY A 123 -4.17 2.43 14.69
C GLY A 123 -2.80 3.09 14.83
N CYS A 124 -1.83 2.64 14.05
CA CYS A 124 -0.49 3.22 13.98
C CYS A 124 -0.14 3.56 12.53
N LEU A 125 0.17 4.83 12.27
CA LEU A 125 0.64 5.28 10.96
C LEU A 125 2.16 5.19 10.86
N LYS A 126 2.63 4.63 9.74
CA LYS A 126 4.05 4.46 9.41
C LYS A 126 4.31 5.07 8.03
N PRO A 127 4.60 6.38 7.95
CA PRO A 127 4.92 7.03 6.69
C PRO A 127 6.29 6.61 6.16
N ASP A 128 6.35 6.37 4.86
CA ASP A 128 7.56 6.28 4.05
C ASP A 128 7.58 7.48 3.08
N CYS A 129 8.13 8.60 3.57
CA CYS A 129 8.12 9.86 2.83
C CYS A 129 8.89 9.81 1.51
N GLU A 130 9.91 8.94 1.39
CA GLU A 130 10.67 8.81 0.14
C GLU A 130 9.89 8.03 -0.92
N LEU A 131 9.09 7.03 -0.51
CA LEU A 131 8.16 6.35 -1.42
C LEU A 131 6.88 7.15 -1.69
N GLY A 132 6.54 8.10 -0.82
CA GLY A 132 5.25 8.80 -0.86
C GLY A 132 4.09 7.84 -0.50
N VAL A 133 4.32 6.95 0.46
CA VAL A 133 3.34 5.96 0.93
C VAL A 133 3.22 6.06 2.44
N THR A 134 2.01 5.94 2.95
CA THR A 134 1.71 5.77 4.38
C THR A 134 1.13 4.39 4.60
N LEU A 135 1.71 3.64 5.54
CA LEU A 135 1.14 2.38 6.00
C LEU A 135 0.29 2.64 7.25
N LEU A 136 -0.89 2.06 7.32
CA LEU A 136 -1.71 1.96 8.52
C LEU A 136 -1.60 0.54 9.06
N VAL A 137 -1.33 0.43 10.35
CA VAL A 137 -1.39 -0.83 11.11
C VAL A 137 -2.53 -0.74 12.10
N VAL A 138 -3.50 -1.64 12.01
CA VAL A 138 -4.60 -1.76 12.96
C VAL A 138 -4.37 -3.02 13.79
N THR A 139 -4.53 -2.90 15.10
CA THR A 139 -4.43 -4.01 16.06
C THR A 139 -5.55 -3.89 17.08
N SER A 140 -5.98 -5.01 17.65
CA SER A 140 -6.91 -4.99 18.77
C SER A 140 -6.12 -4.87 20.08
N THR A 141 -6.50 -3.92 20.93
CA THR A 141 -5.93 -3.74 22.27
C THR A 141 -6.65 -4.60 23.31
N ASP A 142 -7.86 -5.06 22.98
CA ASP A 142 -8.72 -5.88 23.83
C ASP A 142 -9.24 -7.09 23.06
N LEU A 143 -8.76 -8.27 23.47
CA LEU A 143 -9.09 -9.56 22.85
C LEU A 143 -10.60 -9.85 22.78
N ARG A 144 -11.43 -9.21 23.60
CA ARG A 144 -12.90 -9.34 23.51
C ARG A 144 -13.45 -8.81 22.19
N TYR A 145 -12.76 -7.85 21.58
CA TYR A 145 -13.15 -7.18 20.35
C TYR A 145 -12.29 -7.56 19.14
N SER A 146 -11.41 -8.55 19.27
CA SER A 146 -10.54 -9.00 18.15
C SER A 146 -11.33 -9.43 16.92
N HIS A 147 -12.54 -9.97 17.12
CA HIS A 147 -13.47 -10.34 16.04
C HIS A 147 -13.86 -9.18 15.11
N ALA A 148 -13.77 -7.93 15.58
CA ALA A 148 -14.11 -6.75 14.80
C ALA A 148 -12.92 -6.17 14.00
N LEU A 149 -11.72 -6.73 14.16
CA LEU A 149 -10.49 -6.22 13.54
C LEU A 149 -10.57 -6.19 12.01
N ASP A 150 -11.12 -7.25 11.41
CA ASP A 150 -11.27 -7.35 9.95
C ASP A 150 -12.23 -6.29 9.40
N ASP A 151 -13.40 -6.13 10.04
CA ASP A 151 -14.42 -5.18 9.62
C ASP A 151 -13.91 -3.73 9.73
N ILE A 152 -13.25 -3.40 10.84
CA ILE A 152 -12.67 -2.06 11.07
C ILE A 152 -11.54 -1.78 10.06
N ALA A 153 -10.66 -2.75 9.81
CA ALA A 153 -9.60 -2.60 8.82
C ALA A 153 -10.17 -2.46 7.40
N ALA A 154 -11.21 -3.22 7.05
CA ALA A 154 -11.88 -3.12 5.75
C ALA A 154 -12.57 -1.76 5.56
N GLN A 155 -13.21 -1.22 6.60
CA GLN A 155 -13.76 0.14 6.57
C GLN A 155 -12.67 1.18 6.36
N ALA A 156 -11.57 1.11 7.12
CA ALA A 156 -10.43 2.03 6.96
C ALA A 156 -9.85 1.96 5.54
N ALA A 157 -9.58 0.75 5.03
CA ALA A 157 -9.07 0.56 3.68
C ALA A 157 -10.02 1.12 2.62
N THR A 158 -11.33 0.90 2.78
CA THR A 158 -12.34 1.44 1.87
C THR A 158 -12.34 2.97 1.87
N SER A 159 -12.34 3.59 3.05
CA SER A 159 -12.29 5.05 3.19
C SER A 159 -11.04 5.64 2.55
N MET A 160 -9.88 5.01 2.77
CA MET A 160 -8.61 5.43 2.16
C MET A 160 -8.65 5.32 0.63
N ILE A 161 -9.14 4.20 0.09
CA ILE A 161 -9.27 4.02 -1.37
C ILE A 161 -10.22 5.04 -1.99
N VAL A 162 -11.36 5.32 -1.34
CA VAL A 162 -12.33 6.32 -1.81
C VAL A 162 -11.67 7.70 -1.86
N GLU A 163 -10.97 8.10 -0.80
CA GLU A 163 -10.29 9.39 -0.74
C GLU A 163 -9.17 9.51 -1.81
N GLU A 164 -8.38 8.44 -2.02
CA GLU A 164 -7.39 8.40 -3.11
C GLU A 164 -8.02 8.57 -4.49
N LEU A 165 -9.22 8.03 -4.71
CA LEU A 165 -9.95 8.19 -5.96
C LEU A 165 -10.45 9.64 -6.14
N LEU A 166 -10.85 10.32 -5.07
CA LEU A 166 -11.31 11.70 -5.09
C LEU A 166 -10.16 12.71 -5.27
N GLN A 167 -8.99 12.43 -4.72
CA GLN A 167 -7.81 13.30 -4.82
C GLN A 167 -7.07 13.20 -6.17
N ARG A 168 -7.42 12.22 -7.03
CA ARG A 168 -6.83 12.12 -8.37
C ARG A 168 -7.27 13.31 -9.23
N PRO A 169 -6.33 14.11 -9.77
CA PRO A 169 -6.67 15.06 -10.81
C PRO A 169 -7.31 14.32 -12.00
N ALA A 170 -8.33 14.93 -12.59
CA ALA A 170 -8.97 14.45 -13.82
C ALA A 170 -8.02 14.61 -15.04
N ASP A 171 -6.88 13.92 -15.04
CA ASP A 171 -5.93 13.93 -16.14
C ASP A 171 -6.38 12.95 -17.24
N SER A 172 -7.41 13.35 -18.01
CA SER A 172 -7.69 12.72 -19.32
C SER A 172 -8.43 13.56 -20.37
N VAL A 173 -8.76 14.84 -20.16
CA VAL A 173 -9.57 15.61 -21.16
C VAL A 173 -8.83 16.75 -21.88
N ARG A 174 -7.55 17.05 -21.60
CA ARG A 174 -6.89 18.26 -22.16
C ARG A 174 -5.74 18.06 -23.16
N SER A 175 -5.58 16.89 -23.78
CA SER A 175 -4.61 16.68 -24.86
C SER A 175 -5.17 16.68 -26.29
N SER A 176 -6.49 16.83 -26.51
CA SER A 176 -7.08 16.84 -27.86
C SER A 176 -7.35 18.23 -28.46
N GLN A 177 -7.03 19.34 -27.77
CA GLN A 177 -7.16 20.71 -28.32
C GLN A 177 -5.80 21.36 -28.60
N ARG A 178 -4.92 20.68 -29.33
CA ARG A 178 -3.79 21.32 -30.05
C ARG A 178 -3.59 20.67 -31.43
N SER A 179 -4.64 20.68 -32.24
CA SER A 179 -4.52 20.47 -33.69
C SER A 179 -5.69 21.14 -34.40
N GLY A 180 -5.61 22.46 -34.55
CA GLY A 180 -6.60 23.22 -35.32
C GLY A 180 -6.27 24.70 -35.29
N GLY A 181 -5.55 25.18 -36.32
CA GLY A 181 -5.35 26.61 -36.53
C GLY A 181 -4.00 26.98 -37.12
N ALA A 182 -3.68 26.46 -38.30
CA ALA A 182 -2.78 27.13 -39.23
C ALA A 182 -3.46 27.12 -40.60
N ALA A 183 -4.04 28.27 -40.96
CA ALA A 183 -4.35 28.70 -42.31
C ALA A 183 -4.14 30.21 -42.35
#